data_AF-A0A9P5W988-F1
#
_entry.id   AF-A0A9P5W988-F1
#
_cell.length_a   1.000
_cell.length_b   1.000
_cell.length_c   1.000
_cell.angle_alpha   90.00
_cell.angle_beta   90.00
_cell.angle_gamma   90.00
#
_symmetry.space_group_name_H-M   'P 1'
#
loop_
_entity.id
_entity.type
_entity.pdbx_description
1 polymer ?
#
loop_
_entity_poly.entity_id
_entity_poly.type
_entity_poly.pdbx_seq_one_letter_code
_entity_poly.pdbx_strand_id
1 'polypeptide(L)'
;SFPIFKNNSNREQEKVAAQLAVTLDRLGHNGNGMASTRLSLFWDRSEGSCFKYTDRVLQALLSLEDRYLMWPTVEEREAHSLEMAKKGFIGCVGFVDGTTIPLEVRPGFEGDFYFDRHGDYSFNLQV
;
A
#
# COMPACT_ATOMS: atom_id res chain seq x y z
N SER A 1 -11.56 -0.79 17.77
CA SER A 1 -11.72 -2.24 17.47
C SER A 1 -12.55 -2.35 16.21
N PHE A 2 -12.08 -3.05 15.16
CA PHE A 2 -12.80 -3.13 13.88
C PHE A 2 -13.79 -4.30 13.89
N PRO A 3 -15.10 -4.07 13.65
CA PRO A 3 -16.10 -5.13 13.61
C PRO A 3 -15.80 -6.23 12.58
N ILE A 4 -15.12 -5.88 11.48
CA ILE A 4 -14.80 -6.78 10.36
C ILE A 4 -13.91 -7.98 10.74
N PHE A 5 -13.19 -7.88 11.87
CA PHE A 5 -12.40 -8.99 12.40
C PHE A 5 -13.18 -9.91 13.35
N LYS A 6 -14.45 -9.64 13.62
CA LYS A 6 -15.32 -10.54 14.40
C LYS A 6 -16.12 -11.41 13.43
N ASN A 7 -16.23 -12.70 13.73
CA ASN A 7 -17.14 -13.60 13.01
C ASN A 7 -18.35 -13.95 13.88
N ASN A 8 -19.47 -14.27 13.25
CA ASN A 8 -20.69 -14.76 13.92
C ASN A 8 -20.78 -16.29 13.87
N SER A 9 -19.66 -16.97 14.04
CA SER A 9 -19.58 -18.43 13.95
C SER A 9 -19.12 -19.06 15.26
N ASN A 10 -19.35 -20.36 15.39
CA ASN A 10 -18.86 -21.14 16.53
C ASN A 10 -17.34 -21.42 16.47
N ARG A 11 -16.63 -20.92 15.44
CA ARG A 11 -15.19 -21.05 15.31
C ARG A 11 -14.52 -19.73 15.67
N GLU A 12 -13.46 -19.80 16.45
CA GLU A 12 -12.63 -18.63 16.75
C GLU A 12 -12.08 -18.02 15.47
N GLN A 13 -12.10 -16.68 15.40
CA GLN A 13 -11.44 -15.97 14.32
C GLN A 13 -9.94 -15.99 14.54
N GLU A 14 -9.19 -16.22 13.46
CA GLU A 14 -7.74 -16.02 13.43
C GLU A 14 -7.34 -14.62 13.91
N LYS A 15 -6.20 -14.51 14.60
CA LYS A 15 -5.73 -13.25 15.20
C LYS A 15 -5.57 -12.16 14.13
N VAL A 16 -5.95 -10.92 14.46
CA VAL A 16 -5.82 -9.76 13.55
C VAL A 16 -4.39 -9.61 13.04
N ALA A 17 -3.38 -9.82 13.91
CA ALA A 17 -1.97 -9.76 13.53
C ALA A 17 -1.59 -10.79 12.44
N ALA A 18 -2.15 -12.00 12.50
CA ALA A 18 -1.90 -13.03 11.48
C ALA A 18 -2.60 -12.67 10.15
N GLN A 19 -3.85 -12.19 10.21
CA GLN A 19 -4.55 -11.72 9.01
C GLN A 19 -3.80 -10.54 8.35
N LEU A 20 -3.28 -9.62 9.16
CA LEU A 20 -2.45 -8.50 8.69
C LEU A 20 -1.14 -8.99 8.07
N ALA A 21 -0.44 -9.93 8.70
CA ALA A 21 0.81 -10.48 8.16
C ALA A 21 0.62 -11.14 6.78
N VAL A 22 -0.42 -11.97 6.63
CA VAL A 22 -0.77 -12.58 5.33
C VAL A 22 -1.10 -11.51 4.28
N THR A 23 -1.80 -10.45 4.69
CA THR A 23 -2.16 -9.34 3.79
C THR A 23 -0.94 -8.57 3.33
N LEU A 24 -0.02 -8.25 4.24
CA LEU A 24 1.23 -7.55 3.91
C LEU A 24 2.13 -8.41 3.02
N ASP A 25 2.24 -9.71 3.29
CA ASP A 25 2.99 -10.63 2.42
C ASP A 25 2.38 -10.70 1.02
N ARG A 26 1.05 -10.71 0.92
CA ARG A 26 0.37 -10.66 -0.38
C ARG A 26 0.61 -9.37 -1.14
N LEU A 27 0.52 -8.21 -0.48
CA LEU A 27 0.66 -6.89 -1.10
C LEU A 27 2.12 -6.51 -1.38
N GLY A 28 3.08 -7.14 -0.69
CA GLY A 28 4.51 -6.88 -0.86
C GLY A 28 5.18 -7.66 -1.99
N HIS A 29 4.44 -8.50 -2.72
CA HIS A 29 4.97 -9.28 -3.84
C HIS A 29 4.24 -8.91 -5.14
N ASN A 30 4.92 -9.04 -6.28
CA ASN A 30 4.35 -8.84 -7.61
C ASN A 30 4.27 -10.16 -8.40
N GLY A 31 3.48 -10.19 -9.48
CA GLY A 31 3.36 -11.33 -10.38
C GLY A 31 2.95 -12.63 -9.68
N ASN A 32 3.65 -13.73 -9.94
CA ASN A 32 3.41 -15.04 -9.31
C ASN A 32 3.60 -15.01 -7.78
N GLY A 33 4.29 -14.01 -7.23
CA GLY A 33 4.43 -13.82 -5.79
C GLY A 33 3.12 -13.44 -5.07
N MET A 34 2.14 -12.88 -5.80
CA MET A 34 0.78 -12.62 -5.26
C MET A 34 -0.15 -13.84 -5.31
N ALA A 35 0.30 -14.96 -5.89
CA ALA A 35 -0.55 -16.13 -6.10
C ALA A 35 -1.08 -16.66 -4.75
N SER A 36 -2.40 -16.88 -4.68
CA SER A 36 -3.06 -17.43 -3.49
C SER A 36 -2.50 -18.79 -3.10
N THR A 37 -2.08 -19.59 -4.07
CA THR A 37 -1.44 -20.88 -3.85
C THR A 37 -0.11 -20.74 -3.12
N ARG A 38 0.72 -19.74 -3.44
CA ARG A 38 1.98 -19.46 -2.71
C ARG A 38 1.68 -19.11 -1.25
N LEU A 39 0.75 -18.18 -1.04
CA LEU A 39 0.36 -17.73 0.29
C LEU A 39 -0.22 -18.88 1.12
N SER A 40 -1.03 -19.72 0.48
CA SER A 40 -1.65 -20.87 1.12
C SER A 40 -0.62 -21.88 1.61
N LEU A 41 0.37 -22.19 0.77
CA LEU A 41 1.49 -23.08 1.11
C LEU A 41 2.39 -22.48 2.20
N PHE A 42 2.71 -21.19 2.12
CA PHE A 42 3.64 -20.56 3.06
C PHE A 42 3.02 -20.34 4.44
N TRP A 43 1.77 -19.90 4.49
CA TRP A 43 1.08 -19.58 5.75
C TRP A 43 0.27 -20.76 6.33
N ASP A 44 0.25 -21.90 5.65
CA ASP A 44 -0.55 -23.09 6.01
C ASP A 44 -2.03 -22.72 6.23
N ARG A 45 -2.61 -21.96 5.30
CA ARG A 45 -4.01 -21.53 5.35
C ARG A 45 -4.66 -21.77 4.00
N SER A 46 -5.96 -22.02 3.96
CA SER A 46 -6.64 -22.18 2.67
C SER A 46 -6.59 -20.89 1.85
N GLU A 47 -6.54 -21.00 0.53
CA GLU A 47 -6.54 -19.85 -0.37
C GLU A 47 -7.71 -18.89 -0.08
N GLY A 48 -8.91 -19.44 0.16
CA GLY A 48 -10.09 -18.66 0.53
C GLY A 48 -9.93 -17.90 1.86
N SER A 49 -9.12 -18.40 2.79
CA SER A 49 -8.79 -17.68 4.02
C SER A 49 -7.85 -16.52 3.74
N CYS A 50 -6.81 -16.72 2.92
CA CYS A 50 -5.89 -15.66 2.50
C CYS A 50 -6.64 -14.50 1.81
N PHE A 51 -7.59 -14.80 0.92
CA PHE A 51 -8.44 -13.79 0.29
C PHE A 51 -9.29 -13.04 1.33
N LYS A 52 -9.96 -13.77 2.23
CA LYS A 52 -10.78 -13.14 3.30
C LYS A 52 -9.95 -12.27 4.23
N TYR A 53 -8.73 -12.68 4.58
CA TYR A 53 -7.84 -11.89 5.42
C TYR A 53 -7.47 -10.57 4.73
N THR A 54 -7.12 -10.64 3.45
CA THR A 54 -6.82 -9.47 2.63
C THR A 54 -7.99 -8.49 2.59
N ASP A 55 -9.18 -8.98 2.25
CA ASP A 55 -10.41 -8.17 2.16
C ASP A 55 -10.74 -7.47 3.49
N ARG A 56 -10.69 -8.21 4.61
CA ARG A 56 -10.97 -7.63 5.93
C ARG A 56 -9.96 -6.57 6.35
N VAL A 57 -8.67 -6.82 6.07
CA VAL A 57 -7.61 -5.85 6.39
C VAL A 57 -7.76 -4.60 5.53
N LEU A 58 -8.02 -4.73 4.23
CA LEU A 58 -8.28 -3.59 3.36
C LEU A 58 -9.50 -2.79 3.81
N GLN A 59 -10.62 -3.43 4.12
CA GLN A 59 -11.80 -2.74 4.64
C GLN A 59 -11.51 -2.02 5.97
N ALA A 60 -10.74 -2.63 6.87
CA ALA A 60 -10.34 -1.98 8.12
C ALA A 60 -9.47 -0.74 7.86
N LEU A 61 -8.52 -0.81 6.92
CA LEU A 61 -7.69 0.33 6.53
C LEU A 61 -8.50 1.44 5.86
N LEU A 62 -9.38 1.10 4.93
CA LEU A 62 -10.27 2.05 4.25
C LEU A 62 -11.21 2.75 5.24
N SER A 63 -11.66 2.06 6.29
CA SER A 63 -12.47 2.70 7.34
C SER A 63 -11.74 3.79 8.14
N LEU A 64 -10.42 3.91 7.97
CA LEU A 64 -9.59 4.94 8.58
C LEU A 64 -9.25 6.09 7.63
N GLU A 65 -9.68 6.03 6.36
CA GLU A 65 -9.34 7.01 5.32
C GLU A 65 -9.68 8.43 5.76
N ASP A 66 -10.91 8.69 6.20
CA ASP A 66 -11.37 10.01 6.67
C ASP A 66 -10.56 10.58 7.84
N ARG A 67 -9.76 9.75 8.53
CA ARG A 67 -8.95 10.18 9.68
C ARG A 67 -7.50 10.47 9.30
N TYR A 68 -6.94 9.75 8.33
CA TYR A 68 -5.50 9.81 8.03
C TYR A 68 -5.18 10.22 6.59
N LEU A 69 -6.14 10.14 5.67
CA LEU A 69 -6.00 10.49 4.25
C LEU A 69 -6.86 11.72 3.92
N MET A 70 -6.78 12.74 4.77
CA MET A 70 -7.48 14.00 4.56
C MET A 70 -6.66 14.93 3.67
N TRP A 71 -7.31 15.47 2.63
CA TRP A 71 -6.73 16.61 1.90
C TRP A 71 -6.66 17.83 2.83
N PRO A 72 -5.53 18.56 2.88
CA PRO A 72 -5.46 19.82 3.59
C PRO A 72 -6.60 20.76 3.20
N THR A 73 -7.13 21.43 4.22
CA THR A 73 -8.13 22.49 4.13
C THR A 73 -7.62 23.68 3.33
N VAL A 74 -8.51 24.60 2.95
CA VAL A 74 -8.11 25.81 2.21
C VAL A 74 -7.10 26.63 3.02
N GLU A 75 -7.34 26.75 4.33
CA GLU A 75 -6.50 27.48 5.27
C GLU A 75 -5.11 26.81 5.41
N GLU A 76 -5.07 25.48 5.52
CA GLU A 76 -3.80 24.73 5.57
C GLU A 76 -3.03 24.83 4.25
N ARG A 77 -3.71 24.79 3.11
CA ARG A 77 -3.08 24.98 1.79
C ARG A 77 -2.48 26.37 1.65
N GLU A 78 -3.19 27.42 2.08
CA GLU A 78 -2.68 28.79 2.07
C GLU A 78 -1.46 28.95 2.98
N ALA A 79 -1.52 28.39 4.20
CA ALA A 79 -0.40 28.40 5.13
C ALA A 79 0.83 27.68 4.54
N HIS A 80 0.63 26.50 3.93
CA HIS A 80 1.69 25.76 3.26
C HIS A 80 2.27 26.54 2.08
N SER A 81 1.41 27.10 1.22
CA SER A 81 1.82 27.91 0.07
C SER A 81 2.66 29.12 0.47
N LEU A 82 2.28 29.82 1.54
CA LEU A 82 3.04 30.96 2.05
C LEU A 82 4.42 30.53 2.57
N GLU A 83 4.48 29.42 3.30
CA GLU A 83 5.74 28.90 3.83
C GLU A 83 6.66 28.40 2.73
N MET A 84 6.10 27.76 1.70
CA MET A 84 6.82 27.27 0.54
C MET A 84 7.29 28.41 -0.37
N ALA A 85 6.53 29.50 -0.47
CA ALA A 85 6.94 30.69 -1.20
C ALA A 85 8.24 31.30 -0.62
N LYS A 86 8.44 31.27 0.71
CA LYS A 86 9.70 31.68 1.36
C LYS A 86 10.90 30.84 0.91
N LYS A 87 10.66 29.61 0.44
CA LYS A 87 11.65 28.68 -0.08
C LYS A 87 11.77 28.72 -1.61
N GLY A 88 11.06 29.64 -2.28
CA GLY A 88 11.06 29.80 -3.74
C GLY A 88 9.98 29.00 -4.48
N PHE A 89 9.12 28.27 -3.78
CA PHE A 89 8.05 27.47 -4.38
C PHE A 89 6.69 28.16 -4.23
N ILE A 90 6.46 29.20 -5.04
CA ILE A 90 5.24 30.01 -5.00
C ILE A 90 4.03 29.16 -5.40
N GLY A 91 2.98 29.14 -4.56
CA GLY A 91 1.77 28.36 -4.83
C GLY A 91 1.86 26.88 -4.45
N CYS A 92 3.00 26.40 -3.94
CA CYS A 92 3.19 25.00 -3.59
C CYS A 92 2.53 24.67 -2.24
N VAL A 93 1.51 23.80 -2.25
CA VAL A 93 0.76 23.40 -1.06
C VAL A 93 1.30 22.12 -0.39
N GLY A 94 2.31 21.50 -0.99
CA GLY A 94 2.95 20.26 -0.54
C GLY A 94 3.72 19.57 -1.67
N PHE A 95 4.44 18.50 -1.32
CA PHE A 95 5.09 17.61 -2.27
C PHE A 95 4.42 16.25 -2.25
N VAL A 96 4.22 15.68 -3.42
CA VAL A 96 3.89 14.27 -3.58
C VAL A 96 5.17 13.58 -4.03
N ASP A 97 5.61 12.55 -3.31
CA ASP A 97 6.76 11.77 -3.74
C ASP A 97 6.46 11.13 -5.11
N GLY A 98 7.49 10.94 -5.93
CA GLY A 98 7.34 10.26 -7.21
C GLY A 98 6.81 8.84 -6.97
N THR A 99 5.75 8.46 -7.67
CA THR A 99 5.29 7.07 -7.62
C THR A 99 6.15 6.25 -8.57
N THR A 100 6.77 5.17 -8.11
CA THR A 100 7.46 4.24 -9.03
C THR A 100 6.49 3.18 -9.57
N ILE A 101 6.52 2.93 -10.88
CA ILE A 101 5.81 1.82 -11.52
C ILE A 101 6.78 0.63 -11.60
N PRO A 102 6.56 -0.46 -10.85
CA PRO A 102 7.46 -1.60 -10.85
C PRO A 102 7.41 -2.37 -12.17
N LEU A 103 8.54 -2.93 -12.56
CA LEU A 103 8.75 -3.76 -13.74
C LEU A 103 9.09 -5.18 -13.31
N GLU A 104 8.40 -6.15 -13.90
CA GLU A 104 8.64 -7.57 -13.63
C GLU A 104 9.98 -8.05 -14.21
N VAL A 105 10.47 -7.39 -15.25
CA VAL A 105 11.70 -7.76 -15.95
C VAL A 105 12.59 -6.55 -16.17
N ARG A 106 13.92 -6.79 -16.14
CA ARG A 106 14.92 -5.80 -16.54
C ARG A 106 14.65 -5.36 -17.98
N PRO A 107 14.51 -4.05 -18.27
CA PRO A 107 14.40 -3.57 -19.63
C PRO A 107 15.59 -3.97 -20.51
N GLY A 108 15.30 -4.30 -21.77
CA GLY A 108 16.33 -4.75 -22.72
C GLY A 108 17.30 -3.65 -23.12
N PHE A 109 16.82 -2.40 -23.19
CA PHE A 109 17.64 -1.22 -23.44
C PHE A 109 17.88 -0.50 -22.12
N GLU A 110 19.14 -0.19 -21.80
CA GLU A 110 19.52 0.63 -20.64
C GLU A 110 18.93 0.13 -19.30
N GLY A 111 18.77 -1.18 -19.13
CA GLY A 111 18.10 -1.79 -17.97
C GLY A 111 18.62 -1.35 -16.59
N ASP A 112 19.90 -1.01 -16.47
CA ASP A 112 20.49 -0.58 -15.19
C ASP A 112 20.01 0.81 -14.75
N PHE A 113 19.54 1.65 -15.67
CA PHE A 113 18.94 2.95 -15.35
C PHE A 113 17.56 2.81 -14.70
N TYR A 114 16.95 1.64 -14.80
CA TYR A 114 15.66 1.34 -14.19
C TYR A 114 15.79 0.66 -12.84
N PHE A 115 17.01 0.31 -12.42
CA PHE A 115 17.22 -0.32 -11.12
C PHE A 115 17.15 0.75 -10.02
N ASP A 116 16.16 0.61 -9.13
CA ASP A 116 15.86 1.60 -8.10
C ASP A 116 16.51 1.25 -6.75
N ARG A 117 16.36 2.16 -5.78
CA ARG A 117 16.89 1.99 -4.42
C ARG A 117 16.21 0.86 -3.63
N HIS A 118 15.07 0.35 -4.11
CA HIS A 118 14.32 -0.73 -3.48
C HIS A 118 14.81 -2.10 -3.96
N GLY A 119 15.77 -2.13 -4.89
CA GLY A 119 16.34 -3.37 -5.42
C GLY A 119 15.49 -3.97 -6.53
N ASP A 120 14.54 -3.19 -7.07
CA ASP A 120 13.63 -3.59 -8.14
C ASP A 120 13.87 -2.74 -9.40
N TYR A 121 13.33 -3.19 -10.53
CA TYR A 121 13.28 -2.36 -11.73
C TYR A 121 11.99 -1.53 -11.73
N SER A 122 12.06 -0.21 -11.92
CA SER A 122 10.88 0.65 -11.93
C SER A 122 11.04 1.93 -12.75
N PHE A 123 9.91 2.55 -13.14
CA PHE A 123 9.86 3.88 -13.75
C PHE A 123 9.34 4.90 -12.73
N ASN A 124 10.02 6.04 -12.59
CA ASN A 124 9.47 7.16 -11.81
C ASN A 124 8.33 7.84 -12.59
N LEU A 125 7.15 7.91 -11.97
CA LEU A 125 6.00 8.69 -12.41
C LEU A 125 5.89 9.93 -11.51
N GLN A 126 6.16 11.10 -12.11
CA GLN A 126 5.94 12.40 -11.50
C GLN A 126 5.16 13.25 -12.52
N VAL A 127 4.02 13.82 -12.11
CA VAL A 127 3.12 14.64 -12.95
C VAL A 127 3.19 16.09 -12.50
#